data_AF-A0A1V3KL17-F1
#
_entry.id   AF-A0A1V3KL17-F1
#
_cell.length_a   1.000
_cell.length_b   1.000
_cell.length_c   1.000
_cell.angle_alpha   90.00
_cell.angle_beta   90.00
_cell.angle_gamma   90.00
#
_symmetry.space_group_name_H-M   'P 1'
#
loop_
_entity.id
_entity.type
_entity.pdbx_description
1 polymer ?
#
loop_
_entity_poly.entity_id
_entity_poly.type
_entity_poly.pdbx_seq_one_letter_code
_entity_poly.pdbx_strand_id
1 'polypeptide(L)' 'MPLPPAPLPEWDGKIAFQRWYEGDAPPKPSEALMMKLANQAGVRVDNGLDLETGLPKKPKK' A
#
# COMPACT_ATOMS: atom_id res chain seq x y z
N MET A 1 -0.73 33.10 -33.02
CA MET A 1 0.17 33.33 -31.87
C MET A 1 -0.37 32.50 -30.70
N PRO A 2 0.44 31.66 -30.03
CA PRO A 2 -0.05 30.87 -28.89
C PRO A 2 -0.26 31.78 -27.67
N LEU A 3 -1.24 31.44 -26.84
CA LEU A 3 -1.51 32.16 -25.61
C LEU A 3 -0.35 31.99 -24.61
N PRO A 4 -0.05 33.01 -23.80
CA PRO A 4 0.94 32.85 -22.73
C PRO A 4 0.46 31.80 -21.72
N PRO A 5 1.37 31.04 -21.10
CA PRO A 5 1.01 30.03 -20.11
C PRO A 5 0.35 30.69 -18.90
N ALA A 6 -0.66 30.02 -18.35
CA ALA A 6 -1.28 30.44 -17.11
C ALA A 6 -0.27 30.37 -15.95
N PRO A 7 -0.36 31.27 -14.95
CA PRO A 7 0.46 31.16 -13.75
C PRO A 7 0.14 29.88 -12.98
N LEU A 8 1.17 29.26 -12.41
CA LEU A 8 1.00 28.11 -11.54
C LEU A 8 0.26 28.50 -10.25
N PRO A 9 -0.54 27.61 -9.67
CA PRO A 9 -1.09 27.82 -8.34
C PRO A 9 0.04 27.88 -7.30
N GLU A 10 -0.23 28.52 -6.18
CA GLU A 10 0.69 28.54 -5.06
C GLU A 10 0.92 27.11 -4.54
N TRP A 11 2.17 26.80 -4.20
CA TRP A 11 2.50 25.52 -3.62
C TRP A 11 2.12 25.51 -2.13
N ASP A 12 1.39 24.48 -1.71
CA ASP A 12 0.92 24.31 -0.33
C ASP A 12 2.00 23.80 0.65
N GLY A 13 3.26 23.72 0.20
CA GLY A 13 4.40 23.30 1.02
C GLY A 13 4.45 21.80 1.32
N LYS A 14 3.51 20.98 0.83
CA LYS A 14 3.43 19.55 1.18
C LYS A 14 3.82 18.65 0.01
N ILE A 15 4.57 17.59 0.32
CA ILE A 15 4.88 16.49 -0.60
C ILE A 15 3.87 15.34 -0.49
N ALA A 16 3.83 14.43 -1.46
CA ALA A 16 2.84 13.34 -1.50
C ALA A 16 2.92 12.41 -0.28
N PHE A 17 4.13 12.03 0.16
CA PHE A 17 4.31 11.19 1.34
C PHE A 17 3.79 11.84 2.62
N GLN A 18 4.02 13.15 2.80
CA GLN A 18 3.52 13.89 3.96
C GLN A 18 1.99 13.88 4.01
N ARG A 19 1.32 14.06 2.86
CA ARG A 19 -0.14 13.94 2.79
C ARG A 19 -0.64 12.54 3.12
N TRP A 20 0.09 11.50 2.71
CA TRP A 20 -0.25 10.12 3.04
C TRP A 20 -0.07 9.81 4.53
N TYR A 21 0.99 10.35 5.15
CA TYR A 21 1.29 10.14 6.56
C TYR A 21 0.36 10.92 7.50
N GLU A 22 0.06 12.18 7.15
CA GLU A 22 -0.86 13.05 7.91
C GLU A 22 -2.33 12.82 7.57
N GLY A 23 -2.61 12.12 6.46
CA GLY A 23 -3.96 11.84 5.99
C GLY A 23 -4.65 10.73 6.79
N ASP A 24 -5.91 10.49 6.46
CA ASP A 24 -6.66 9.41 7.08
C ASP A 24 -6.00 8.06 6.81
N ALA A 25 -6.04 7.19 7.81
CA ALA A 25 -5.56 5.83 7.68
C ALA A 25 -6.25 5.15 6.49
N PRO A 26 -5.50 4.41 5.64
CA PRO A 26 -6.10 3.70 4.53
C PRO A 26 -7.16 2.71 5.06
N PRO A 27 -8.26 2.52 4.33
CA PRO A 27 -9.29 1.59 4.75
C PRO A 27 -8.68 0.20 4.90
N LYS A 28 -9.17 -0.55 5.89
CA LYS A 28 -8.76 -1.94 6.08
C LYS A 28 -9.06 -2.73 4.79
N PRO A 29 -8.11 -3.56 4.29
CA PRO A 29 -8.37 -4.38 3.11
C PRO A 29 -9.54 -5.34 3.34
N SER A 30 -10.23 -5.71 2.26
CA SER A 30 -11.31 -6.69 2.34
C SER A 30 -10.78 -8.07 2.69
N GLU A 31 -11.61 -8.86 3.39
CA GLU A 31 -11.25 -10.23 3.77
C GLU A 31 -10.99 -11.11 2.55
N ALA A 32 -11.77 -10.95 1.48
CA ALA A 32 -11.56 -11.66 0.22
C ALA A 32 -10.18 -11.36 -0.39
N LEU A 33 -9.70 -10.11 -0.30
CA LEU A 33 -8.38 -9.75 -0.79
C LEU A 33 -7.28 -10.38 0.08
N MET A 34 -7.43 -10.35 1.41
CA MET A 34 -6.50 -10.98 2.34
C MET A 34 -6.37 -12.48 2.08
N MET A 35 -7.49 -13.18 1.92
CA MET A 35 -7.55 -14.60 1.58
C MET A 35 -6.82 -14.90 0.25
N LYS A 36 -7.10 -14.12 -0.80
CA LYS A 36 -6.45 -14.27 -2.11
C LYS A 36 -4.92 -14.13 -2.01
N LEU A 37 -4.45 -13.10 -1.32
CA LEU A 37 -3.02 -12.82 -1.18
C LEU A 37 -2.31 -13.90 -0.36
N ALA A 38 -2.91 -14.35 0.74
CA ALA A 38 -2.34 -15.40 1.57
C ALA A 38 -2.24 -16.74 0.82
N ASN A 39 -3.27 -17.10 0.03
CA ASN A 39 -3.25 -18.28 -0.82
C ASN A 39 -2.15 -18.19 -1.88
N GLN A 40 -2.01 -17.04 -2.54
CA GLN A 40 -0.95 -16.80 -3.52
C GLN A 40 0.45 -16.89 -2.90
N ALA A 41 0.59 -16.38 -1.67
CA ALA A 41 1.84 -16.41 -0.94
C ALA A 41 2.09 -17.75 -0.24
N GLY A 42 1.11 -18.67 -0.18
CA GLY A 42 1.18 -19.95 0.54
C GLY A 42 1.37 -19.77 2.05
N VAL A 43 0.67 -18.83 2.65
CA VAL A 43 0.72 -18.52 4.10
C VAL A 43 -0.68 -18.51 4.70
N ARG A 44 -0.77 -18.65 6.02
CA ARG A 44 -2.03 -18.49 6.74
C ARG A 44 -2.45 -17.03 6.80
N VAL A 45 -3.76 -16.79 6.68
CA VAL A 45 -4.34 -15.43 6.60
C VAL A 45 -4.32 -14.73 7.96
N ASP A 46 -4.43 -15.48 9.05
CA ASP A 46 -4.53 -14.99 10.42
C ASP A 46 -3.17 -14.54 10.99
N ASN A 47 -2.10 -15.26 10.68
CA ASN A 47 -0.78 -15.05 11.30
C ASN A 47 0.41 -15.02 10.33
N GLY A 48 0.21 -15.23 9.03
CA GLY A 48 1.26 -15.13 8.02
C GLY A 48 2.30 -16.25 8.05
N LEU A 49 2.10 -17.31 8.85
CA LEU A 49 2.98 -18.47 8.88
C LEU A 49 2.81 -19.32 7.63
N ASP A 50 3.90 -19.96 7.20
CA ASP A 50 3.87 -20.90 6.09
C ASP A 50 2.89 -22.05 6.37
N LEU A 51 2.13 -22.44 5.34
CA LEU A 51 1.05 -23.42 5.48
C LEU A 51 1.55 -24.82 5.83
N GLU A 52 2.73 -25.21 5.36
CA GLU A 52 3.28 -26.55 5.54
C GLU A 52 4.10 -26.67 6.81
N THR A 53 4.99 -25.70 7.03
CA THR A 53 5.99 -25.76 8.10
C THR A 53 5.51 -25.09 9.39
N GLY A 54 4.55 -24.18 9.31
CA GLY A 54 4.14 -23.37 10.45
C GLY A 54 5.21 -22.38 10.94
N LEU A 55 6.23 -22.11 10.12
CA LEU A 55 7.32 -21.18 10.42
C LEU A 55 7.23 -19.94 9.52
N PRO A 56 7.88 -18.81 9.89
CA PRO A 56 8.00 -17.66 9.01
C PRO A 56 8.71 -18.01 7.70
N LYS A 57 8.20 -17.52 6.57
CA LYS A 57 8.89 -17.67 5.28
C LYS A 57 10.21 -16.91 5.29
N LYS A 58 11.26 -17.55 4.76
CA LYS A 58 12.54 -16.87 4.54
C LYS A 58 12.33 -15.75 3.51
N PRO A 59 12.86 -14.54 3.76
CA PRO A 59 12.77 -13.46 2.78
C PRO A 59 13.47 -13.88 1.49
N LYS A 60 12.80 -13.67 0.36
CA LYS A 60 13.44 -13.77 -0.95
C LYS A 60 14.30 -12.51 -1.13
N LYS A 61 15.60 -12.71 -1.39
CA LYS A 61 16.51 -11.63 -1.78
C LYS A 61 16.24 -11.20 -3.21
#